data_AF-A0A9P7VUT3-F1
#
_entry.id   AF-A0A9P7VUT3-F1
#
_cell.length_a   1.000
_cell.length_b   1.000
_cell.length_c   1.000
_cell.angle_alpha   90.00
_cell.angle_beta   90.00
_cell.angle_gamma   90.00
#
_symmetry.space_group_name_H-M   'P 1'
#
loop_
_entity.id
_entity.type
_entity.pdbx_description
1 polymer ?
#
loop_
_entity_poly.entity_id
_entity_poly.type
_entity_poly.pdbx_seq_one_letter_code
_entity_poly.pdbx_strand_id
1 'polypeptide(L)'
;MGGVVVGTSNKVPEDLYVNGVQRERLDTFGGALRARCEVVNVGEDENKDWRILGAQTASGLKMWFLSTEKDEFENVVDAQIGFSSSRNLTVFGRQFHVPRVSAQGVTCMFSFQQLCEESLGPANYLTLSSTFRTIIITDIPIIRLPSGKNQARRFISLVDALYEARCRVVYMEDVQLDDLFQIDVDRGTDNTDVMLAESVSLEKYRPNVISYRHSDGSEREETRAPLET
;
A
#
# COMPACT_ATOMS: atom_id res chain seq x y z
N MET A 1 30.24 25.17 -6.06
CA MET A 1 29.99 24.08 -5.09
C MET A 1 29.25 22.98 -5.84
N GLY A 2 29.82 21.78 -5.92
CA GLY A 2 29.16 20.62 -6.52
C GLY A 2 28.40 19.83 -5.45
N GLY A 3 27.25 19.27 -5.83
CA GLY A 3 26.46 18.38 -4.98
C GLY A 3 26.02 17.17 -5.79
N VAL A 4 25.85 16.03 -5.13
CA VAL A 4 25.27 14.81 -5.72
C VAL A 4 23.79 14.80 -5.36
N VAL A 5 22.93 14.64 -6.38
CA VAL A 5 21.48 14.49 -6.19
C VAL A 5 21.16 13.01 -6.29
N VAL A 6 20.54 12.46 -5.25
CA VAL A 6 20.00 11.10 -5.25
C VAL A 6 18.50 11.21 -5.05
N GLY A 7 17.74 10.63 -5.98
CA GLY A 7 16.28 10.56 -5.92
C GLY A 7 15.83 9.11 -6.08
N THR A 8 14.82 8.73 -5.31
CA THR A 8 14.17 7.41 -5.43
C THR A 8 12.78 7.60 -5.99
N SER A 9 12.39 6.79 -6.97
CA SER A 9 11.07 6.85 -7.60
C SER A 9 10.61 5.44 -7.94
N ASN A 10 9.29 5.22 -7.85
CA ASN A 10 8.65 3.99 -8.32
C ASN A 10 8.35 4.02 -9.83
N LYS A 11 8.69 5.14 -10.50
CA LYS A 11 8.55 5.36 -11.94
C LYS A 11 9.87 5.84 -12.52
N VAL A 12 10.23 5.37 -13.69
CA VAL A 12 11.36 5.93 -14.44
C VAL A 12 11.05 7.38 -14.85
N PRO A 13 12.07 8.23 -15.09
CA PRO A 13 11.88 9.63 -15.43
C PRO A 13 10.91 9.91 -16.58
N GLU A 14 10.76 8.96 -17.52
CA GLU A 14 9.86 9.05 -18.68
C GLU A 14 8.39 8.92 -18.32
N ASP A 15 8.12 8.10 -17.31
CA ASP A 15 6.77 7.80 -16.85
C ASP A 15 6.33 8.77 -15.74
N LEU A 16 7.24 9.67 -15.33
CA LEU A 16 6.88 10.82 -14.54
C LEU A 16 5.89 11.66 -15.35
N TYR A 17 4.69 11.85 -14.80
CA TYR A 17 3.71 12.80 -15.31
C TYR A 17 3.00 12.46 -16.64
N VAL A 18 2.93 11.18 -17.04
CA VAL A 18 2.24 10.75 -18.28
C VAL A 18 0.79 11.28 -18.40
N ASN A 19 0.05 11.33 -17.28
CA ASN A 19 -1.37 11.73 -17.21
C ASN A 19 -1.61 13.10 -16.53
N GLY A 20 -0.56 13.91 -16.34
CA GLY A 20 -0.67 15.17 -15.59
C GLY A 20 -1.19 16.35 -16.41
N VAL A 21 -1.93 17.24 -15.76
CA VAL A 21 -2.35 18.53 -16.34
C VAL A 21 -1.11 19.42 -16.53
N GLN A 22 -0.85 19.89 -17.76
CA GLN A 22 0.34 20.67 -18.19
C GLN A 22 1.66 19.90 -18.37
N ARG A 23 1.59 18.67 -18.92
CA ARG A 23 2.76 17.85 -19.29
C ARG A 23 3.87 18.59 -20.06
N GLU A 24 3.50 19.45 -21.01
CA GLU A 24 4.44 20.22 -21.85
C GLU A 24 5.44 21.05 -21.03
N ARG A 25 5.07 21.50 -19.82
CA ARG A 25 5.96 22.27 -18.93
C ARG A 25 7.00 21.39 -18.21
N LEU A 26 6.73 20.09 -18.09
CA LEU A 26 7.56 19.14 -17.36
C LEU A 26 8.42 18.27 -18.30
N ASP A 27 8.10 18.19 -19.58
CA ASP A 27 8.88 17.42 -20.56
C ASP A 27 10.35 17.89 -20.63
N THR A 28 10.60 19.20 -20.54
CA THR A 28 11.97 19.75 -20.50
C THR A 28 12.74 19.31 -19.25
N PHE A 29 12.04 19.19 -18.12
CA PHE A 29 12.62 18.71 -16.86
C PHE A 29 12.89 17.21 -16.90
N GLY A 30 11.96 16.39 -17.43
CA GLY A 30 12.15 14.95 -17.63
C GLY A 30 13.34 14.66 -18.54
N GLY A 31 13.50 15.42 -19.63
CA GLY A 31 14.67 15.32 -20.51
C GLY A 31 15.98 15.67 -19.80
N ALA A 32 15.99 16.72 -18.98
CA ALA A 32 17.17 17.10 -18.19
C ALA A 32 17.53 16.05 -17.11
N LEU A 33 16.53 15.44 -16.47
CA LEU A 33 16.72 14.33 -15.53
C LEU A 33 17.38 13.14 -16.24
N ARG A 34 16.83 12.70 -17.38
CA ARG A 34 17.41 11.59 -18.14
C ARG A 34 18.85 11.87 -18.59
N ALA A 35 19.15 13.09 -19.02
CA ALA A 35 20.47 13.44 -19.53
C ALA A 35 21.55 13.56 -18.43
N ARG A 36 21.15 13.82 -17.17
CA ARG A 36 22.08 14.16 -16.09
C ARG A 36 22.03 13.22 -14.89
N CYS A 37 21.00 12.39 -14.78
CA CYS A 37 20.80 11.43 -13.71
C CYS A 37 20.78 10.03 -14.30
N GLU A 38 21.77 9.22 -13.92
CA GLU A 38 21.77 7.80 -14.21
C GLU A 38 20.61 7.13 -13.47
N VAL A 39 19.81 6.35 -14.20
CA VAL A 39 18.69 5.60 -13.63
C VAL A 39 19.20 4.22 -13.23
N VAL A 40 19.27 3.99 -11.92
CA VAL A 40 19.63 2.68 -11.37
C VAL A 40 18.34 1.96 -10.96
N ASN A 41 18.07 0.82 -11.58
CA ASN A 41 16.91 0.01 -11.23
C ASN A 41 17.23 -0.89 -10.03
N VAL A 42 16.47 -0.77 -8.94
CA VAL A 42 16.73 -1.44 -7.65
C VAL A 42 16.13 -2.86 -7.59
N GLY A 43 15.83 -3.47 -8.74
CA GLY A 43 15.01 -4.68 -8.83
C GLY A 43 15.34 -5.67 -9.94
N GLU A 44 16.59 -5.73 -10.43
CA GLU A 44 16.98 -6.74 -11.45
C GLU A 44 16.73 -8.19 -10.99
N ASP A 45 16.69 -8.45 -9.67
CA ASP A 45 16.16 -9.69 -9.12
C ASP A 45 14.62 -9.63 -9.09
N GLU A 46 13.97 -10.03 -10.21
CA GLU A 46 12.51 -9.91 -10.51
C GLU A 46 11.53 -10.42 -9.41
N ASN A 47 12.02 -11.04 -8.34
CA ASN A 47 11.19 -11.66 -7.29
C ASN A 47 11.51 -11.19 -5.86
N LYS A 48 12.36 -10.17 -5.68
CA LYS A 48 12.77 -9.72 -4.35
C LYS A 48 11.98 -8.49 -3.91
N ASP A 49 10.94 -8.73 -3.11
CA ASP A 49 10.24 -7.65 -2.43
C ASP A 49 10.99 -7.23 -1.15
N TRP A 50 11.65 -6.07 -1.21
CA TRP A 50 12.40 -5.50 -0.11
C TRP A 50 11.54 -5.23 1.14
N ARG A 51 10.22 -5.07 1.00
CA ARG A 51 9.27 -4.92 2.13
C ARG A 51 9.20 -6.20 2.95
N ILE A 52 9.22 -7.36 2.28
CA ILE A 52 9.15 -8.68 2.92
C ILE A 52 10.44 -8.97 3.69
N LEU A 53 11.59 -8.61 3.11
CA LEU A 53 12.90 -8.84 3.75
C LEU A 53 13.01 -8.11 5.09
N GLY A 54 12.51 -6.86 5.16
CA GLY A 54 12.43 -6.10 6.39
C GLY A 54 11.50 -6.74 7.43
N ALA A 55 10.35 -7.27 7.00
CA ALA A 55 9.38 -7.93 7.87
C ALA A 55 9.91 -9.23 8.49
N GLN A 56 10.62 -10.07 7.72
CA GLN A 56 11.23 -11.32 8.21
C GLN A 56 12.27 -11.07 9.31
N THR A 57 12.94 -9.92 9.28
CA THR A 57 14.01 -9.57 10.22
C THR A 57 13.49 -9.08 11.58
N ALA A 58 12.23 -8.64 11.67
CA ALA A 58 11.75 -7.86 12.83
C ALA A 58 11.09 -8.67 13.96
N SER A 59 10.52 -9.86 13.72
CA SER A 59 9.91 -10.64 14.81
C SER A 59 9.71 -12.14 14.59
N GLY A 60 9.99 -12.68 13.40
CA GLY A 60 9.79 -14.11 13.08
C GLY A 60 8.33 -14.61 13.15
N LEU A 61 7.40 -13.79 13.62
CA LEU A 61 5.98 -14.10 13.71
C LEU A 61 5.31 -13.83 12.37
N LYS A 62 4.54 -14.81 11.89
CA LYS A 62 3.67 -14.69 10.72
C LYS A 62 2.56 -13.68 11.00
N MET A 63 2.39 -12.70 10.09
CA MET A 63 1.45 -11.58 10.26
C MET A 63 0.24 -11.67 9.33
N TRP A 64 0.29 -12.52 8.31
CA TRP A 64 -0.79 -12.73 7.35
C TRP A 64 -1.16 -14.21 7.33
N PHE A 65 -2.45 -14.49 7.27
CA PHE A 65 -3.01 -15.83 7.35
C PHE A 65 -4.05 -16.02 6.26
N LEU A 66 -4.05 -17.19 5.64
CA LEU A 66 -5.17 -17.60 4.79
C LEU A 66 -6.29 -18.14 5.66
N SER A 67 -7.53 -18.08 5.17
CA SER A 67 -8.70 -18.65 5.86
C SER A 67 -8.56 -20.15 6.19
N THR A 68 -7.71 -20.87 5.46
CA THR A 68 -7.32 -22.27 5.76
C THR A 68 -6.46 -22.42 7.01
N GLU A 69 -5.86 -21.34 7.50
CA GLU A 69 -4.90 -21.29 8.62
C GLU A 69 -5.53 -20.64 9.86
N LYS A 70 -6.86 -20.72 9.97
CA LYS A 70 -7.64 -20.07 11.03
C LYS A 70 -7.17 -20.45 12.43
N ASP A 71 -6.82 -21.70 12.68
CA ASP A 71 -6.36 -22.13 14.00
C ASP A 71 -5.03 -21.46 14.39
N GLU A 72 -4.11 -21.28 13.43
CA GLU A 72 -2.86 -20.52 13.67
C GLU A 72 -3.15 -19.05 13.94
N PHE A 73 -4.08 -18.46 13.19
CA PHE A 73 -4.50 -17.08 13.38
C PHE A 73 -5.09 -16.86 14.79
N GLU A 74 -6.03 -17.70 15.22
CA GLU A 74 -6.64 -17.59 16.55
C GLU A 74 -5.60 -17.74 17.66
N ASN A 75 -4.61 -18.64 17.51
CA ASN A 75 -3.50 -18.74 18.46
C ASN A 75 -2.68 -17.44 18.56
N VAL A 76 -2.45 -16.75 17.45
CA VAL A 76 -1.77 -15.45 17.44
C VAL A 76 -2.65 -14.36 18.06
N VAL A 77 -3.95 -14.35 17.77
CA VAL A 77 -4.90 -13.41 18.36
C VAL A 77 -4.94 -13.58 19.88
N ASP A 78 -5.07 -14.81 20.36
CA ASP A 78 -5.09 -15.14 21.79
C ASP A 78 -3.77 -14.74 22.47
N ALA A 79 -2.63 -14.94 21.82
CA ALA A 79 -1.34 -14.52 22.34
C ALA A 79 -1.18 -12.98 22.41
N GLN A 80 -1.79 -12.24 21.48
CA GLN A 80 -1.66 -10.78 21.40
C GLN A 80 -2.70 -10.02 22.22
N ILE A 81 -3.93 -10.54 22.31
CA ILE A 81 -5.04 -9.90 23.03
C ILE A 81 -5.21 -10.51 24.41
N GLY A 82 -5.18 -11.84 24.51
CA GLY A 82 -5.52 -12.57 25.73
C GLY A 82 -6.90 -12.17 26.26
N PHE A 83 -6.95 -11.72 27.51
CA PHE A 83 -8.19 -11.19 28.08
C PHE A 83 -8.54 -9.83 27.44
N SER A 84 -9.59 -9.84 26.61
CA SER A 84 -10.03 -8.64 25.89
C SER A 84 -10.90 -7.74 26.75
N SER A 85 -10.66 -6.43 26.66
CA SER A 85 -11.54 -5.38 27.18
C SER A 85 -11.94 -4.46 26.04
N SER A 86 -12.97 -3.63 26.23
CA SER A 86 -13.32 -2.58 25.28
C SER A 86 -12.80 -1.22 25.74
N ARG A 87 -12.54 -0.32 24.81
CA ARG A 87 -12.02 1.03 25.09
C ARG A 87 -12.72 2.05 24.20
N ASN A 88 -13.09 3.19 24.74
CA ASN A 88 -13.55 4.33 23.94
C ASN A 88 -12.39 5.30 23.71
N LEU A 89 -12.23 5.71 22.46
CA LEU A 89 -11.31 6.79 22.06
C LEU A 89 -12.12 8.02 21.71
N THR A 90 -11.54 9.19 21.92
CA THR A 90 -12.16 10.46 21.54
C THR A 90 -11.45 11.02 20.32
N VAL A 91 -12.21 11.19 19.22
CA VAL A 91 -11.72 11.73 17.95
C VAL A 91 -12.52 13.00 17.66
N PHE A 92 -11.87 14.16 17.74
CA PHE A 92 -12.52 15.46 17.55
C PHE A 92 -13.83 15.63 18.37
N GLY A 93 -13.83 15.15 19.62
CA GLY A 93 -14.99 15.21 20.52
C GLY A 93 -16.06 14.12 20.29
N ARG A 94 -15.93 13.28 19.25
CA ARG A 94 -16.78 12.10 19.04
C ARG A 94 -16.20 10.89 19.75
N GLN A 95 -17.05 10.12 20.43
CA GLN A 95 -16.67 8.83 20.98
C GLN A 95 -16.60 7.77 19.88
N PHE A 96 -15.52 7.02 19.87
CA PHE A 96 -15.24 5.92 18.95
C PHE A 96 -14.94 4.67 19.75
N HIS A 97 -15.76 3.64 19.57
CA HIS A 97 -15.68 2.42 20.34
C HIS A 97 -14.68 1.44 19.73
N VAL A 98 -13.75 0.96 20.54
CA VAL A 98 -12.80 -0.10 20.21
C VAL A 98 -13.27 -1.36 20.96
N PRO A 99 -13.80 -2.37 20.24
CA PRO A 99 -14.53 -3.47 20.86
C PRO A 99 -13.60 -4.43 21.61
N ARG A 100 -12.40 -4.67 21.08
CA ARG A 100 -11.43 -5.61 21.65
C ARG A 100 -10.05 -4.98 21.72
N VAL A 101 -9.54 -4.88 22.94
CA VAL A 101 -8.22 -4.34 23.29
C VAL A 101 -7.54 -5.29 24.26
N SER A 102 -6.28 -5.58 23.99
CA SER A 102 -5.39 -6.33 24.89
C SER A 102 -5.35 -5.73 26.28
N ALA A 103 -5.11 -6.53 27.31
CA ALA A 103 -4.97 -6.06 28.69
C ALA A 103 -3.89 -4.95 28.86
N GLN A 104 -2.85 -4.98 28.03
CA GLN A 104 -1.77 -3.99 28.02
C GLN A 104 -2.15 -2.68 27.31
N GLY A 105 -3.27 -2.66 26.58
CA GLY A 105 -3.73 -1.49 25.84
C GLY A 105 -2.97 -1.17 24.56
N VAL A 106 -2.09 -2.08 24.10
CA VAL A 106 -1.18 -1.85 22.95
C VAL A 106 -1.67 -2.49 21.65
N THR A 107 -2.49 -3.53 21.75
CA THR A 107 -3.10 -4.24 20.61
C THR A 107 -4.62 -4.06 20.62
N CYS A 108 -5.21 -3.81 19.46
CA CYS A 108 -6.65 -3.82 19.25
C CYS A 108 -7.05 -4.75 18.09
N MET A 109 -8.33 -5.14 18.06
CA MET A 109 -8.90 -5.98 17.01
C MET A 109 -10.23 -5.44 16.52
N PHE A 110 -10.39 -5.50 15.20
CA PHE A 110 -11.60 -5.11 14.49
C PHE A 110 -11.89 -6.10 13.36
N SER A 111 -13.16 -6.23 12.99
CA SER A 111 -13.49 -6.78 11.67
C SER A 111 -13.35 -5.73 10.58
N PHE A 112 -13.17 -6.17 9.34
CA PHE A 112 -13.16 -5.28 8.18
C PHE A 112 -14.43 -4.40 8.11
N GLN A 113 -15.59 -4.99 8.42
CA GLN A 113 -16.86 -4.28 8.45
C GLN A 113 -16.84 -3.09 9.42
N GLN A 114 -16.34 -3.29 10.64
CA GLN A 114 -16.23 -2.22 11.64
C GLN A 114 -15.30 -1.09 11.19
N LEU A 115 -14.26 -1.43 10.43
CA LEU A 115 -13.29 -0.45 9.97
C LEU A 115 -13.74 0.31 8.71
N CYS A 116 -14.38 -0.38 7.77
CA CYS A 116 -14.59 0.12 6.41
C CYS A 116 -16.07 0.35 6.04
N GLU A 117 -17.02 -0.32 6.68
CA GLU A 117 -18.46 -0.14 6.40
C GLU A 117 -19.14 0.83 7.37
N GLU A 118 -18.59 1.00 8.57
CA GLU A 118 -19.10 1.97 9.54
C GLU A 118 -18.71 3.44 9.21
N SER A 119 -19.19 4.38 10.03
CA SER A 119 -18.90 5.81 9.90
C SER A 119 -17.50 6.19 10.44
N LEU A 120 -16.47 5.48 9.98
CA LEU A 120 -15.07 5.82 10.25
C LEU A 120 -14.47 6.61 9.11
N GLY A 121 -13.59 7.55 9.47
CA GLY A 121 -12.86 8.38 8.51
C GLY A 121 -11.37 8.46 8.85
N PRO A 122 -10.59 9.21 8.05
CA PRO A 122 -9.13 9.29 8.20
C PRO A 122 -8.67 9.66 9.62
N ALA A 123 -9.39 10.56 10.29
CA ALA A 123 -9.13 10.95 11.67
C ALA A 123 -9.18 9.79 12.67
N ASN A 124 -10.12 8.85 12.47
CA ASN A 124 -10.24 7.66 13.30
C ASN A 124 -9.03 6.75 13.07
N TYR A 125 -8.61 6.55 11.82
CA TYR A 125 -7.47 5.71 11.49
C TYR A 125 -6.16 6.27 12.05
N LEU A 126 -5.94 7.59 11.98
CA LEU A 126 -4.79 8.24 12.63
C LEU A 126 -4.82 8.11 14.15
N THR A 127 -6.01 8.19 14.76
CA THR A 127 -6.15 8.01 16.21
C THR A 127 -5.89 6.55 16.61
N LEU A 128 -6.36 5.59 15.82
CA LEU A 128 -6.05 4.17 16.00
C LEU A 128 -4.55 3.91 15.90
N SER A 129 -3.92 4.39 14.83
CA SER A 129 -2.51 4.13 14.54
C SER A 129 -1.56 4.79 15.54
N SER A 130 -1.94 5.94 16.11
CA SER A 130 -1.20 6.58 17.20
C SER A 130 -1.43 5.95 18.57
N THR A 131 -2.56 5.28 18.78
CA THR A 131 -2.91 4.68 20.09
C THR A 131 -2.40 3.24 20.21
N PHE A 132 -2.48 2.46 19.14
CA PHE A 132 -2.18 1.02 19.15
C PHE A 132 -0.96 0.70 18.30
N ARG A 133 -0.08 -0.14 18.85
CA ARG A 133 1.14 -0.60 18.15
C ARG A 133 0.85 -1.77 17.22
N THR A 134 -0.14 -2.60 17.56
CA THR A 134 -0.58 -3.74 16.75
C THR A 134 -2.07 -3.63 16.50
N ILE A 135 -2.49 -3.78 15.24
CA ILE A 135 -3.90 -3.86 14.86
C ILE A 135 -4.15 -5.21 14.21
N ILE A 136 -5.16 -5.91 14.73
CA ILE A 136 -5.64 -7.17 14.16
C ILE A 136 -6.91 -6.87 13.34
N ILE A 137 -6.95 -7.33 12.10
CA ILE A 137 -8.09 -7.15 11.19
C ILE A 137 -8.62 -8.52 10.78
N THR A 138 -9.89 -8.79 11.08
CA THR A 138 -10.57 -10.04 10.67
C THR A 138 -11.52 -9.84 9.51
N ASP A 139 -11.85 -10.95 8.86
CA ASP A 139 -12.95 -11.05 7.90
C ASP A 139 -12.79 -10.05 6.74
N ILE A 140 -11.57 -9.92 6.20
CA ILE A 140 -11.32 -9.07 5.03
C ILE A 140 -11.92 -9.76 3.81
N PRO A 141 -12.99 -9.21 3.20
CA PRO A 141 -13.63 -9.83 2.05
C PRO A 141 -12.86 -9.50 0.77
N ILE A 142 -13.14 -10.26 -0.29
CA ILE A 142 -12.79 -9.83 -1.65
C ILE A 142 -13.54 -8.53 -1.96
N ILE A 143 -12.79 -7.47 -2.24
CA ILE A 143 -13.34 -6.15 -2.55
C ILE A 143 -13.62 -6.09 -4.05
N ARG A 144 -14.89 -6.25 -4.42
CA ARG A 144 -15.35 -6.12 -5.82
C ARG A 144 -15.53 -4.65 -6.19
N LEU A 145 -15.06 -4.26 -7.36
CA LEU A 145 -15.19 -2.91 -7.93
C LEU A 145 -16.10 -2.99 -9.17
N PRO A 146 -17.00 -2.02 -9.39
CA PRO A 146 -17.08 -0.71 -8.74
C PRO A 146 -17.91 -0.69 -7.45
N SER A 147 -18.67 -1.73 -7.14
CA SER A 147 -19.63 -1.77 -6.03
C SER A 147 -19.02 -1.49 -4.65
N GLY A 148 -17.80 -1.98 -4.38
CA GLY A 148 -17.05 -1.80 -3.15
C GLY A 148 -16.07 -0.61 -3.13
N LYS A 149 -16.21 0.36 -4.04
CA LYS A 149 -15.28 1.50 -4.19
C LYS A 149 -15.07 2.32 -2.92
N ASN A 150 -16.11 2.51 -2.12
CA ASN A 150 -16.01 3.29 -0.88
C ASN A 150 -15.21 2.53 0.19
N GLN A 151 -15.47 1.23 0.34
CA GLN A 151 -14.77 0.33 1.24
C GLN A 151 -13.29 0.21 0.83
N ALA A 152 -13.01 0.08 -0.47
CA ALA A 152 -11.65 0.08 -1.02
C ALA A 152 -10.87 1.33 -0.59
N ARG A 153 -11.44 2.52 -0.82
CA ARG A 153 -10.79 3.80 -0.46
C ARG A 153 -10.53 3.95 1.04
N ARG A 154 -11.49 3.51 1.86
CA ARG A 154 -11.38 3.53 3.32
C ARG A 154 -10.29 2.56 3.80
N PHE A 155 -10.25 1.36 3.23
CA PHE A 155 -9.23 0.37 3.54
C PHE A 155 -7.83 0.85 3.15
N ILE A 156 -7.67 1.44 1.96
CA ILE A 156 -6.40 2.07 1.53
C ILE A 156 -5.98 3.16 2.53
N SER A 157 -6.90 4.07 2.87
CA SER A 157 -6.62 5.16 3.83
C SER A 157 -6.24 4.64 5.22
N LEU A 158 -6.84 3.52 5.65
CA LEU A 158 -6.48 2.84 6.89
C LEU A 158 -5.05 2.29 6.80
N VAL A 159 -4.76 1.49 5.76
CA VAL A 159 -3.44 0.87 5.57
C VAL A 159 -2.34 1.94 5.50
N ASP A 160 -2.59 3.04 4.79
CA ASP A 160 -1.67 4.18 4.73
C ASP A 160 -1.37 4.76 6.12
N ALA A 161 -2.41 5.01 6.92
CA ALA A 161 -2.26 5.54 8.28
C ALA A 161 -1.52 4.58 9.21
N LEU A 162 -1.73 3.26 9.06
CA LEU A 162 -1.02 2.23 9.84
C LEU A 162 0.44 2.10 9.41
N TYR A 163 0.70 2.19 8.11
CA TYR A 163 2.04 2.13 7.55
C TYR A 163 2.88 3.33 8.00
N GLU A 164 2.34 4.55 7.92
CA GLU A 164 3.01 5.78 8.34
C GLU A 164 3.36 5.76 9.84
N ALA A 165 2.44 5.26 10.66
CA ALA A 165 2.67 5.08 12.09
C ALA A 165 3.55 3.87 12.45
N ARG A 166 3.97 3.06 11.45
CA ARG A 166 4.72 1.81 11.63
C ARG A 166 4.02 0.81 12.56
N CYS A 167 2.69 0.77 12.50
CA CYS A 167 1.89 -0.22 13.22
C CYS A 167 2.15 -1.61 12.65
N ARG A 168 2.14 -2.61 13.53
CA ARG A 168 2.08 -4.01 13.11
C ARG A 168 0.65 -4.34 12.74
N VAL A 169 0.43 -4.93 11.56
CA VAL A 169 -0.90 -5.37 11.13
C VAL A 169 -0.89 -6.89 11.08
N VAL A 170 -1.82 -7.50 11.80
CA VAL A 170 -2.09 -8.94 11.72
C VAL A 170 -3.44 -9.11 11.05
N TYR A 171 -3.52 -9.93 10.01
CA TYR A 171 -4.79 -10.10 9.30
C TYR A 171 -4.97 -11.50 8.75
N MET A 172 -6.23 -11.83 8.49
CA MET A 172 -6.64 -13.06 7.81
C MET A 172 -7.45 -12.69 6.56
N GLU A 173 -7.15 -13.35 5.46
CA GLU A 173 -7.78 -13.14 4.14
C GLU A 173 -8.31 -14.46 3.55
N ASP A 174 -9.39 -14.37 2.78
CA ASP A 174 -9.98 -15.53 2.08
C ASP A 174 -9.25 -15.88 0.78
N VAL A 175 -8.59 -14.90 0.19
CA VAL A 175 -7.81 -15.00 -1.06
C VAL A 175 -6.44 -14.40 -0.84
N GLN A 176 -5.47 -14.71 -1.70
CA GLN A 176 -4.17 -14.05 -1.64
C GLN A 176 -4.31 -12.54 -1.84
N LEU A 177 -3.45 -11.77 -1.18
CA LEU A 177 -3.40 -10.31 -1.26
C LEU A 177 -3.43 -9.75 -2.70
N ASP A 178 -2.78 -10.43 -3.64
CA ASP A 178 -2.75 -10.06 -5.07
C ASP A 178 -4.15 -10.11 -5.74
N ASP A 179 -5.06 -10.92 -5.20
CA ASP A 179 -6.42 -11.15 -5.72
C ASP A 179 -7.51 -10.47 -4.86
N LEU A 180 -7.12 -9.66 -3.87
CA LEU A 180 -8.03 -9.02 -2.92
C LEU A 180 -8.98 -8.03 -3.60
N PHE A 181 -8.50 -7.32 -4.63
CA PHE A 181 -9.31 -6.37 -5.42
C PHE A 181 -9.70 -7.00 -6.76
N GLN A 182 -11.00 -7.19 -6.97
CA GLN A 182 -11.54 -7.75 -8.22
C GLN A 182 -12.40 -6.73 -8.94
N ILE A 183 -12.27 -6.66 -10.26
CA ILE A 183 -13.08 -5.76 -11.09
C ILE A 183 -14.24 -6.57 -11.68
N ASP A 184 -15.46 -6.25 -11.27
CA ASP A 184 -16.67 -6.67 -11.95
C ASP A 184 -16.76 -5.86 -13.26
N VAL A 185 -16.51 -6.52 -14.38
CA VAL A 185 -16.56 -5.90 -15.71
C VAL A 185 -18.03 -5.72 -16.13
N ASP A 186 -18.71 -4.74 -15.55
CA ASP A 186 -20.00 -4.29 -16.06
C ASP A 186 -19.79 -3.07 -16.98
N ARG A 187 -20.24 -3.19 -18.24
CA ARG A 187 -19.94 -2.26 -19.34
C ARG A 187 -20.78 -0.97 -19.26
N GLY A 188 -20.56 -0.14 -18.25
CA GLY A 188 -21.21 1.17 -18.10
C GLY A 188 -20.24 2.20 -17.54
N THR A 189 -19.43 2.83 -18.40
CA THR A 189 -18.37 3.76 -18.02
C THR A 189 -18.89 5.14 -17.60
N ASP A 190 -18.73 5.48 -16.32
CA ASP A 190 -18.57 6.85 -15.83
C ASP A 190 -17.07 7.20 -15.75
N ASN A 191 -16.67 8.41 -16.17
CA ASN A 191 -15.26 8.83 -16.26
C ASN A 191 -14.48 8.76 -14.94
N THR A 192 -15.16 8.81 -13.79
CA THR A 192 -14.55 8.63 -12.45
C THR A 192 -14.21 7.18 -12.11
N ASP A 193 -14.72 6.22 -12.87
CA ASP A 193 -14.44 4.80 -12.69
C ASP A 193 -13.24 4.37 -13.50
N VAL A 194 -12.93 5.06 -14.61
CA VAL A 194 -11.69 4.85 -15.37
C VAL A 194 -10.47 5.21 -14.53
N MET A 195 -10.45 6.35 -13.84
CA MET A 195 -9.28 6.71 -13.01
C MET A 195 -9.09 5.80 -11.79
N LEU A 196 -10.17 5.25 -11.22
CA LEU A 196 -10.02 4.27 -10.14
C LEU A 196 -9.64 2.89 -10.71
N ALA A 197 -10.25 2.45 -11.79
CA ALA A 197 -9.90 1.21 -12.49
C ALA A 197 -8.45 1.25 -13.01
N GLU A 198 -7.95 2.41 -13.44
CA GLU A 198 -6.55 2.64 -13.80
C GLU A 198 -5.66 2.67 -12.56
N SER A 199 -6.11 3.27 -11.43
CA SER A 199 -5.39 3.19 -10.15
C SER A 199 -5.33 1.76 -9.59
N VAL A 200 -6.23 0.89 -10.05
CA VAL A 200 -6.31 -0.53 -9.70
C VAL A 200 -5.66 -1.44 -10.76
N SER A 201 -5.33 -0.91 -11.95
CA SER A 201 -4.59 -1.53 -13.07
C SER A 201 -5.03 -2.94 -13.51
N LEU A 202 -5.37 -3.06 -14.80
CA LEU A 202 -5.89 -4.27 -15.46
C LEU A 202 -4.87 -5.42 -15.62
N GLU A 203 -3.62 -5.23 -15.19
CA GLU A 203 -2.61 -6.29 -15.15
C GLU A 203 -2.13 -6.47 -13.71
N LYS A 204 -2.25 -7.70 -13.21
CA LYS A 204 -1.73 -8.24 -11.94
C LYS A 204 -1.36 -7.14 -10.93
N TYR A 205 -2.35 -6.73 -10.14
CA TYR A 205 -2.29 -5.67 -9.14
C TYR A 205 -0.94 -5.65 -8.39
N ARG A 206 -0.07 -4.69 -8.76
CA ARG A 206 1.15 -4.35 -8.02
C ARG A 206 1.16 -2.84 -7.79
N PRO A 207 0.54 -2.35 -6.71
CA PRO A 207 0.52 -0.92 -6.45
C PRO A 207 1.97 -0.44 -6.30
N ASN A 208 2.36 0.50 -7.16
CA ASN A 208 3.68 1.13 -7.22
C ASN A 208 4.89 0.25 -7.63
N VAL A 209 4.70 -0.86 -8.35
CA VAL A 209 5.82 -1.60 -8.96
C VAL A 209 5.54 -1.82 -10.44
N ILE A 210 6.01 -0.90 -11.29
CA ILE A 210 6.12 -1.16 -12.73
C ILE A 210 7.43 -1.93 -12.92
N SER A 211 7.33 -3.21 -13.26
CA SER A 211 8.50 -3.98 -13.68
C SER A 211 8.92 -3.48 -15.07
N TYR A 212 9.97 -2.67 -15.14
CA TYR A 212 10.60 -2.29 -16.40
C TYR A 212 11.34 -3.49 -16.98
N ARG A 213 10.66 -4.27 -17.83
CA ARG A 213 11.36 -5.21 -18.72
C ARG A 213 11.89 -4.43 -19.91
N HIS A 214 13.20 -4.27 -19.97
CA HIS A 214 13.87 -3.93 -21.23
C HIS A 214 13.76 -5.12 -22.18
N SER A 215 12.69 -5.17 -22.98
CA SER A 215 12.74 -5.89 -24.24
C SER A 215 13.44 -4.97 -25.25
N ASP A 216 14.77 -4.97 -25.22
CA ASP A 216 15.60 -4.86 -26.42
C ASP A 216 17.07 -4.91 -26.05
N GLY A 217 17.70 -6.03 -26.42
CA GLY A 217 19.14 -6.08 -26.62
C GLY A 217 19.50 -5.16 -27.78
N SER A 218 19.97 -3.97 -27.46
CA SER A 218 20.87 -3.22 -28.35
C SER A 218 21.89 -2.54 -27.47
N GLU A 219 23.12 -3.06 -27.52
CA GLU A 219 24.31 -2.37 -27.04
C GLU A 219 24.31 -0.95 -27.63
N ARG A 220 24.11 0.06 -26.78
CA ARG A 220 24.33 1.45 -27.18
C ARG A 220 25.76 1.81 -26.80
N GLU A 221 26.62 1.82 -27.81
CA GLU A 221 27.98 2.38 -27.75
C GLU A 221 27.97 3.77 -27.07
N GLU A 222 28.77 3.90 -26.01
CA GLU A 222 29.04 5.18 -25.35
C GLU A 222 29.75 6.13 -26.34
N THR A 223 29.00 6.96 -27.07
CA THR A 223 29.60 8.13 -27.73
C THR A 223 29.49 9.33 -26.80
N ARG A 224 30.51 9.50 -25.94
CA ARG A 224 30.71 10.76 -25.21
C ARG A 224 31.10 11.85 -26.22
N ALA A 225 30.20 12.80 -26.48
CA ALA A 225 30.53 14.01 -27.21
C ALA A 225 31.51 14.86 -26.38
N PRO A 226 32.56 15.44 -26.99
CA PRO A 226 33.49 16.32 -26.27
C PRO A 226 32.84 17.67 -25.99
N LEU A 227 33.17 18.22 -24.82
CA LEU A 227 32.77 19.57 -24.39
C LEU A 227 33.54 20.61 -25.22
N GLU A 228 32.82 21.47 -25.94
CA GLU A 228 33.37 22.76 -26.36
C GLU A 228 32.97 23.86 -25.38
N THR A 229 33.95 24.72 -25.13
CA THR A 229 34.15 25.74 -24.08
C THR A 229 33.03 26.76 -23.90
#